data_AF-A0A7K0FYK3-F1
#
_entry.id   AF-A0A7K0FYK3-F1
#
_cell.length_a   1.000
_cell.length_b   1.000
_cell.length_c   1.000
_cell.angle_alpha   90.00
_cell.angle_beta   90.00
_cell.angle_gamma   90.00
#
_symmetry.space_group_name_H-M   'P 1'
#
loop_
_entity.id
_entity.type
_entity.pdbx_description
1 polymer ?
#
loop_
_entity_poly.entity_id
_entity_poly.type
_entity_poly.pdbx_seq_one_letter_code
_entity_poly.pdbx_strand_id
1 'polypeptide(L)'
;MKSNLKTFTLIFSFIGLTFLPITMLIQHNRLVTIQGILSEVNKSSNRIPYYRLNLNGYKSTFQNKGNGLLSLLKPAIVYDRKPVFFKILKDDLLFVNTYEKTTYIGFNGKHTLIDLYYCITKPSLFIQIFLVICGFTLVVLNLICHYRYKQKIFARLMFAALLFSFLLMLL
;
A
#
# COMPACT_ATOMS: atom_id res chain seq x y z
N MET A 1 22.65 23.87 19.89
CA MET A 1 21.48 22.97 20.05
C MET A 1 20.17 23.45 19.41
N LYS A 2 19.78 24.74 19.48
CA LYS A 2 18.48 25.22 18.92
C LYS A 2 18.33 25.04 17.40
N SER A 3 19.40 25.07 16.60
CA SER A 3 19.33 24.88 15.14
C SER A 3 19.06 23.41 14.76
N ASN A 4 19.68 22.47 15.49
CA ASN A 4 19.69 21.05 15.13
C ASN A 4 18.30 20.42 15.20
N LEU A 5 17.51 20.73 16.24
CA LEU A 5 16.15 20.20 16.38
C LEU A 5 15.26 20.65 15.21
N LYS A 6 15.34 21.93 14.83
CA LYS A 6 14.56 22.51 13.74
C LYS A 6 14.82 21.78 12.42
N THR A 7 16.09 21.66 12.05
CA THR A 7 16.51 21.01 10.81
C THR A 7 16.15 19.52 10.83
N PHE A 8 16.38 18.85 11.94
CA PHE A 8 16.03 17.44 12.13
C PHE A 8 14.52 17.21 11.94
N THR A 9 13.67 17.99 12.60
CA THR A 9 12.21 17.87 12.47
C THR A 9 11.75 18.13 11.03
N LEU A 10 12.34 19.09 10.33
CA LEU A 10 12.03 19.34 8.91
C LEU A 10 12.38 18.13 8.04
N ILE A 11 13.59 17.58 8.18
CA ILE A 11 14.06 16.42 7.41
C ILE A 11 13.17 15.20 7.69
N PHE A 12 12.90 14.90 8.97
CA PHE A 12 12.05 13.78 9.36
C PHE A 12 10.61 13.93 8.87
N SER A 13 10.05 15.15 8.93
CA SER A 13 8.69 15.40 8.43
C SER A 13 8.62 15.24 6.92
N PHE A 14 9.64 15.71 6.19
CA PHE A 14 9.71 15.53 4.75
C PHE A 14 9.81 14.05 4.38
N ILE A 15 10.75 13.31 4.96
CA ILE A 15 10.92 11.87 4.71
C ILE A 15 9.63 11.12 5.08
N GLY A 16 9.06 11.38 6.26
CA GLY A 16 7.87 10.66 6.73
C GLY A 16 6.64 10.88 5.86
N LEU A 17 6.39 12.12 5.42
CA LEU A 17 5.23 12.44 4.58
C LEU A 17 5.42 11.96 3.13
N THR A 18 6.66 11.94 2.63
CA THR A 18 6.97 11.51 1.26
C THR A 18 7.23 10.02 1.12
N PHE A 19 7.49 9.30 2.22
CA PHE A 19 7.82 7.88 2.22
C PHE A 19 6.78 7.07 1.43
N LEU A 20 5.52 7.12 1.83
CA LEU A 20 4.45 6.36 1.21
C LEU A 20 4.24 6.67 -0.28
N PRO A 21 4.07 7.94 -0.72
CA PRO A 21 3.88 8.23 -2.15
C PRO A 21 5.09 7.84 -3.00
N ILE A 22 6.32 8.04 -2.50
CA ILE A 22 7.54 7.63 -3.22
C ILE A 22 7.61 6.11 -3.32
N THR A 23 7.40 5.38 -2.24
CA THR A 23 7.42 3.90 -2.25
C THR A 23 6.33 3.35 -3.17
N MET A 24 5.12 3.92 -3.15
CA MET A 24 4.05 3.54 -4.07
C MET A 24 4.44 3.77 -5.53
N LEU A 25 5.06 4.90 -5.85
CA LEU A 25 5.50 5.22 -7.21
C LEU A 25 6.60 4.25 -7.69
N ILE A 26 7.59 3.96 -6.84
CA ILE A 26 8.65 2.99 -7.14
C ILE A 26 8.04 1.61 -7.40
N GLN A 27 7.14 1.14 -6.54
CA GLN A 27 6.50 -0.16 -6.70
C GLN A 27 5.61 -0.21 -7.95
N HIS A 28 4.84 0.85 -8.22
CA HIS A 28 3.99 0.94 -9.40
C HIS A 28 4.80 0.82 -10.70
N ASN A 29 5.98 1.45 -10.77
CA ASN A 29 6.85 1.38 -11.95
C ASN A 29 7.50 0.01 -12.17
N ARG A 30 7.51 -0.85 -11.14
CA ARG A 30 7.98 -2.24 -11.23
C ARG A 30 6.88 -3.21 -11.63
N LEU A 31 5.64 -2.74 -11.78
CA LEU A 31 4.52 -3.59 -12.14
C LEU A 31 4.43 -3.79 -13.65
N VAL A 32 4.22 -5.05 -14.06
CA VAL A 32 3.91 -5.44 -15.44
C VAL A 32 2.52 -6.02 -15.51
N THR A 33 1.81 -5.74 -16.60
CA THR A 33 0.46 -6.24 -16.82
C THR A 33 0.51 -7.65 -17.38
N ILE A 34 -0.29 -8.54 -16.81
CA ILE A 34 -0.58 -9.88 -17.32
C ILE A 34 -2.08 -9.97 -17.64
N GLN A 35 -2.42 -10.77 -18.64
CA GLN A 35 -3.79 -10.98 -19.09
C GLN A 35 -4.09 -12.47 -19.11
N GLY A 36 -5.23 -12.86 -18.56
CA GLY A 36 -5.68 -14.25 -18.59
C GLY A 36 -7.18 -14.38 -18.40
N ILE A 37 -7.72 -15.55 -18.70
CA ILE A 37 -9.11 -15.89 -18.44
C ILE A 37 -9.18 -16.58 -17.08
N LEU A 38 -10.08 -16.14 -16.20
CA LEU A 38 -10.27 -16.77 -14.90
C LEU A 38 -10.75 -18.22 -15.07
N SER A 39 -10.05 -19.16 -14.45
CA SER A 39 -10.44 -20.57 -14.38
C SER A 39 -11.06 -20.94 -13.03
N GLU A 40 -10.59 -20.31 -11.96
CA GLU A 40 -11.08 -20.54 -10.60
C GLU A 40 -10.98 -19.25 -9.78
N VAL A 41 -12.01 -18.95 -8.98
CA VAL A 41 -12.04 -17.82 -8.04
C VAL A 41 -12.46 -18.34 -6.67
N ASN A 42 -11.50 -18.41 -5.75
CA ASN A 42 -11.74 -18.79 -4.36
C ASN A 42 -11.71 -17.55 -3.47
N LYS A 43 -12.87 -17.22 -2.89
CA LYS A 43 -13.02 -16.13 -1.94
C LYS A 43 -12.72 -16.63 -0.53
N SER A 44 -11.99 -15.84 0.25
CA SER A 44 -11.87 -16.08 1.69
C SER A 44 -13.18 -15.90 2.44
N SER A 45 -13.35 -16.68 3.52
CA SER A 45 -14.40 -16.46 4.53
C SER A 45 -14.08 -15.31 5.50
N ASN A 46 -12.95 -14.62 5.37
CA ASN A 46 -12.59 -13.50 6.25
C ASN A 46 -13.50 -12.29 6.04
N ARG A 47 -13.65 -11.47 7.10
CA ARG A 47 -14.42 -10.22 7.08
C ARG A 47 -13.98 -9.26 5.97
N ILE A 48 -12.70 -9.29 5.59
CA ILE A 48 -12.17 -8.58 4.44
C ILE A 48 -11.82 -9.63 3.37
N PRO A 49 -12.45 -9.60 2.18
CA PRO A 49 -12.29 -10.66 1.21
C PRO A 49 -10.91 -10.60 0.55
N TYR A 50 -10.15 -11.69 0.63
CA TYR A 50 -9.07 -11.97 -0.31
C TYR A 50 -9.58 -12.95 -1.38
N TYR A 51 -9.04 -12.82 -2.59
CA TYR A 51 -9.37 -13.68 -3.72
C TYR A 51 -8.13 -14.44 -4.17
N ARG A 52 -8.20 -15.76 -4.21
CA ARG A 52 -7.22 -16.61 -4.91
C ARG A 52 -7.78 -16.94 -6.28
N LEU A 53 -6.98 -16.73 -7.31
CA LEU A 53 -7.38 -16.75 -8.71
C LEU A 53 -6.43 -17.64 -9.49
N ASN A 54 -6.98 -18.48 -10.35
CA ASN A 54 -6.22 -19.22 -11.35
C ASN A 54 -6.55 -18.64 -12.73
N LEU A 55 -5.52 -18.47 -13.56
CA LEU A 55 -5.66 -17.96 -14.92
C LEU A 55 -5.32 -19.05 -15.92
N ASN A 56 -6.18 -19.25 -16.91
CA ASN A 56 -5.89 -20.13 -18.04
C ASN A 56 -4.63 -19.64 -18.78
N GLY A 57 -3.71 -20.57 -19.04
CA GLY A 57 -2.40 -20.27 -19.65
C GLY A 57 -1.27 -20.02 -18.66
N TYR A 58 -1.53 -20.03 -17.35
CA TYR A 58 -0.53 -19.88 -16.30
C TYR A 58 -0.54 -21.08 -15.35
N LYS A 59 0.64 -21.56 -14.95
CA LYS A 59 0.79 -22.66 -13.96
C LYS A 59 0.69 -22.17 -12.51
N SER A 60 0.78 -20.87 -12.30
CA SER A 60 0.81 -20.23 -10.98
C SER A 60 -0.57 -19.77 -10.52
N THR A 61 -0.71 -19.59 -9.21
CA THR A 61 -1.91 -19.03 -8.59
C THR A 61 -1.67 -17.56 -8.23
N PHE A 62 -2.71 -16.74 -8.33
CA PHE A 62 -2.63 -15.31 -8.00
C PHE A 62 -3.50 -15.01 -6.80
N GLN A 63 -3.06 -14.10 -5.93
CA GLN A 63 -3.79 -13.67 -4.75
C GLN A 63 -3.95 -12.16 -4.76
N ASN A 64 -5.18 -11.68 -4.73
CA ASN A 64 -5.49 -10.28 -4.43
C ASN A 64 -5.79 -10.17 -2.93
N LYS A 65 -4.85 -9.63 -2.17
CA LYS A 65 -5.00 -9.39 -0.72
C LYS A 65 -5.68 -8.03 -0.51
N GLY A 66 -6.98 -8.05 -0.26
CA GLY A 66 -7.70 -6.92 0.30
C GLY A 66 -7.57 -6.94 1.82
N ASN A 67 -6.77 -6.05 2.40
CA ASN A 67 -6.67 -5.92 3.86
C ASN A 67 -7.00 -4.48 4.29
N GLY A 68 -8.26 -4.04 4.17
CA GLY A 68 -8.71 -2.78 4.81
C GLY A 68 -10.01 -2.22 4.25
N LEU A 69 -10.40 -1.03 4.74
CA LEU A 69 -11.65 -0.35 4.40
C LEU A 69 -11.76 0.04 2.91
N LEU A 70 -10.68 0.49 2.28
CA LEU A 70 -10.63 0.73 0.83
C LEU A 70 -10.84 -0.54 0.01
N SER A 71 -10.63 -1.72 0.59
CA SER A 71 -10.96 -2.96 -0.10
C SER A 71 -12.47 -3.14 -0.28
N LEU A 72 -13.30 -2.49 0.56
CA LEU A 72 -14.76 -2.48 0.42
C LEU A 72 -15.23 -1.60 -0.74
N LEU A 73 -14.42 -0.64 -1.17
CA LEU A 73 -14.70 0.20 -2.34
C LEU A 73 -14.44 -0.52 -3.67
N LYS A 74 -13.77 -1.69 -3.62
CA LYS A 74 -13.50 -2.49 -4.82
C LYS A 74 -14.71 -3.38 -5.11
N PRO A 75 -15.14 -3.46 -6.38
CA PRO A 75 -16.11 -4.48 -6.76
C PRO A 75 -15.49 -5.87 -6.52
N ALA A 76 -16.33 -6.81 -6.08
CA ALA A 76 -15.93 -8.20 -5.95
C ALA A 76 -15.46 -8.75 -7.31
N ILE A 77 -14.38 -9.53 -7.31
CA ILE A 77 -13.96 -10.27 -8.49
C ILE A 77 -14.95 -11.43 -8.66
N VAL A 78 -15.76 -11.36 -9.70
CA VAL A 78 -16.73 -12.41 -10.06
C VAL A 78 -16.13 -13.23 -11.19
N TYR A 79 -16.34 -14.55 -11.16
CA TYR A 79 -15.96 -15.42 -12.25
C TYR A 79 -16.73 -15.02 -13.52
N ASP A 80 -16.01 -14.66 -14.58
CA ASP A 80 -16.52 -14.40 -15.91
C ASP A 80 -15.54 -14.97 -16.93
N ARG A 81 -16.02 -15.40 -18.10
CA ARG A 81 -15.19 -15.91 -19.20
C ARG A 81 -14.43 -14.81 -19.93
N LYS A 82 -14.61 -13.56 -19.52
CA LYS A 82 -13.90 -12.40 -20.08
C LYS A 82 -12.44 -12.36 -19.59
N PRO A 83 -11.52 -11.85 -20.42
CA PRO A 83 -10.14 -11.64 -19.99
C PRO A 83 -10.08 -10.61 -18.87
N VAL A 84 -9.29 -10.91 -17.83
CA VAL A 84 -9.03 -10.01 -16.72
C VAL A 84 -7.57 -9.58 -16.74
N PHE A 85 -7.33 -8.31 -16.42
CA PHE A 85 -6.00 -7.73 -16.36
C PHE A 85 -5.53 -7.63 -14.91
N PHE A 86 -4.43 -8.29 -14.63
CA PHE A 86 -3.72 -8.18 -13.36
C PHE A 86 -2.36 -7.54 -13.59
N LYS A 87 -1.81 -6.94 -12.54
CA LYS A 87 -0.42 -6.53 -12.53
C LYS A 87 0.36 -7.35 -11.50
N ILE A 88 1.57 -7.73 -11.86
CA ILE A 88 2.53 -8.44 -11.00
C ILE A 88 3.87 -7.72 -11.02
N LEU A 89 4.80 -8.06 -10.12
CA LEU A 89 6.15 -7.53 -10.17
C LEU A 89 6.88 -8.05 -11.42
N LYS A 90 7.65 -7.18 -12.08
CA LYS A 90 8.46 -7.52 -13.26
C LYS A 90 9.41 -8.69 -12.99
N ASP A 91 9.98 -8.74 -11.79
CA ASP A 91 10.92 -9.78 -11.38
C ASP A 91 10.25 -11.16 -11.25
N ASP A 92 8.94 -11.18 -10.97
CA ASP A 92 8.16 -12.42 -10.86
C ASP A 92 7.78 -13.00 -12.23
N LEU A 93 7.83 -12.20 -13.30
CA LEU A 93 7.36 -12.57 -14.64
C LEU A 93 8.05 -13.84 -15.18
N LEU A 94 9.34 -14.01 -14.89
CA LEU A 94 10.16 -15.15 -15.34
C LEU A 94 9.73 -16.47 -14.68
N PHE A 95 9.00 -16.41 -13.57
CA PHE A 95 8.70 -17.56 -12.73
C PHE A 95 7.25 -18.03 -12.85
N VAL A 96 6.36 -17.19 -13.40
CA VAL A 96 4.91 -17.43 -13.46
C VAL A 96 4.53 -18.73 -14.19
N ASN A 97 5.35 -19.16 -15.17
CA ASN A 97 5.12 -20.40 -15.94
C ASN A 97 6.09 -21.53 -15.59
N THR A 98 7.02 -21.28 -14.67
CA THR A 98 8.15 -22.17 -14.39
C THR A 98 7.84 -23.10 -13.23
N TYR A 99 7.23 -22.58 -12.17
CA TYR A 99 6.95 -23.33 -10.96
C TYR A 99 5.46 -23.60 -10.79
N GLU A 100 5.09 -24.84 -10.47
CA GLU A 100 3.74 -25.15 -10.01
C GLU A 100 3.50 -24.57 -8.61
N LYS A 101 2.33 -23.95 -8.41
CA LYS A 101 1.77 -23.57 -7.10
C LYS A 101 2.45 -22.42 -6.35
N THR A 102 3.26 -21.57 -6.98
CA THR A 102 3.63 -20.29 -6.35
C THR A 102 2.41 -19.36 -6.32
N THR A 103 2.18 -18.69 -5.18
CA THR A 103 1.12 -17.68 -5.02
C THR A 103 1.70 -16.28 -5.20
N TYR A 104 1.36 -15.61 -6.30
CA TYR A 104 1.80 -14.24 -6.59
C TYR A 104 0.76 -13.22 -6.14
N ILE A 105 1.19 -12.02 -5.74
CA ILE A 105 0.27 -10.93 -5.44
C ILE A 105 -0.21 -10.33 -6.77
N GLY A 106 -1.47 -10.58 -7.12
CA GLY A 106 -2.11 -10.06 -8.32
C GLY A 106 -2.84 -8.76 -8.02
N PHE A 107 -2.29 -7.63 -8.47
CA PHE A 107 -2.91 -6.32 -8.35
C PHE A 107 -4.02 -6.19 -9.41
N ASN A 108 -5.23 -5.81 -9.02
CA ASN A 108 -6.30 -5.57 -9.99
C ASN A 108 -5.92 -4.35 -10.85
N GLY A 109 -5.93 -4.50 -12.18
CA GLY A 109 -5.52 -3.44 -13.10
C GLY A 109 -6.29 -2.13 -12.91
N LYS A 110 -7.57 -2.19 -12.49
CA LYS A 110 -8.42 -1.02 -12.24
C LYS A 110 -8.14 -0.33 -10.89
N HIS A 111 -7.67 -1.09 -9.88
CA HIS A 111 -7.53 -0.63 -8.49
C HIS A 111 -6.09 -0.79 -7.96
N THR A 112 -5.10 -0.78 -8.85
CA THR A 112 -3.69 -1.06 -8.54
C THR A 112 -3.13 -0.21 -7.41
N LEU A 113 -3.48 1.09 -7.34
CA LEU A 113 -2.99 2.00 -6.30
C LEU A 113 -3.48 1.60 -4.90
N ILE A 114 -4.73 1.15 -4.78
CA ILE A 114 -5.29 0.72 -3.50
C ILE A 114 -4.62 -0.58 -3.05
N ASP A 115 -4.41 -1.51 -3.97
CA ASP A 115 -3.73 -2.76 -3.65
C ASP A 115 -2.25 -2.51 -3.26
N LEU A 116 -1.55 -1.61 -3.97
CA LEU A 116 -0.18 -1.20 -3.64
C LEU A 116 -0.09 -0.53 -2.27
N TYR A 117 -1.04 0.35 -1.96
CA TYR A 117 -1.13 0.99 -0.66
C TYR A 117 -1.17 -0.07 0.45
N TYR A 118 -2.06 -1.07 0.34
CA TYR A 118 -2.16 -2.14 1.33
C TYR A 118 -0.94 -3.03 1.42
N CYS A 119 -0.30 -3.30 0.29
CA CYS A 119 0.95 -4.04 0.25
C CYS A 119 2.06 -3.34 1.07
N ILE A 120 2.05 -2.00 1.12
CA ILE A 120 3.06 -1.20 1.80
C ILE A 120 2.67 -0.94 3.27
N THR A 121 1.42 -0.58 3.54
CA THR A 121 0.98 -0.13 4.88
C THR A 121 0.48 -1.23 5.78
N LYS A 122 -0.06 -2.31 5.20
CA LYS A 122 -0.62 -3.45 5.95
C LYS A 122 -0.03 -4.81 5.56
N PRO A 123 1.30 -4.95 5.40
CA PRO A 123 1.92 -6.27 5.31
C PRO A 123 1.78 -7.04 6.63
N SER A 124 1.79 -6.35 7.78
CA SER A 124 1.56 -6.92 9.10
C SER A 124 0.98 -5.88 10.07
N LEU A 125 0.31 -6.36 11.13
CA LEU A 125 -0.23 -5.51 12.20
C LEU A 125 0.87 -4.70 12.91
N PHE A 126 2.06 -5.30 13.09
CA PHE A 126 3.21 -4.62 13.67
C PHE A 126 3.69 -3.44 12.83
N ILE A 127 3.77 -3.60 11.50
CA ILE A 127 4.19 -2.53 10.59
C ILE A 127 3.16 -1.39 10.61
N GLN A 128 1.86 -1.72 10.67
CA GLN A 128 0.82 -0.71 10.77
C GLN A 128 0.94 0.10 12.08
N ILE A 129 1.09 -0.57 13.23
CA ILE A 129 1.28 0.11 14.52
C ILE A 129 2.53 0.99 14.49
N PHE A 130 3.64 0.48 13.95
CA PHE A 130 4.87 1.23 13.80
C PHE A 130 4.68 2.51 12.99
N LEU A 131 4.04 2.43 11.81
CA LEU A 131 3.76 3.59 10.96
C LEU A 131 2.89 4.64 11.66
N VAL A 132 1.89 4.21 12.43
CA VAL A 132 1.04 5.12 13.21
C VAL A 132 1.83 5.81 14.31
N ILE A 133 2.69 5.08 15.04
CA ILE A 133 3.56 5.66 16.06
C ILE A 133 4.53 6.68 15.45
N CYS A 134 5.11 6.36 14.28
CA CYS A 134 5.96 7.30 13.55
C CYS A 134 5.20 8.56 13.14
N GLY A 135 3.98 8.42 12.60
CA GLY A 135 3.12 9.56 12.26
C GLY A 135 2.80 10.44 13.45
N PHE A 136 2.42 9.83 14.59
CA PHE A 136 2.16 10.53 15.84
C PHE A 136 3.41 11.28 16.36
N THR A 137 4.58 10.65 16.29
CA THR A 137 5.85 11.26 16.69
C THR A 137 6.15 12.51 15.85
N LEU A 138 5.86 12.49 14.55
CA LEU A 138 6.00 13.66 13.68
C LEU A 138 5.06 14.79 14.10
N VAL A 139 3.81 14.48 14.47
CA VAL A 139 2.86 15.49 14.98
C VAL A 139 3.44 16.18 16.22
N VAL A 140 3.93 15.41 17.20
CA VAL A 140 4.51 15.94 18.44
C VAL A 140 5.75 16.80 18.17
N LEU A 141 6.68 16.33 17.32
CA LEU A 141 7.89 17.09 16.97
C LEU A 141 7.55 18.42 16.28
N ASN A 142 6.59 18.41 15.36
CA ASN A 142 6.14 19.62 14.69
C ASN A 142 5.41 20.58 15.65
N LEU A 143 4.62 20.07 16.59
CA LEU A 143 3.99 20.89 17.63
C LEU A 143 5.04 21.59 18.50
N ILE A 144 6.05 20.86 18.98
CA ILE A 144 7.16 21.41 19.77
C ILE A 144 7.89 22.51 18.97
N CYS A 145 8.21 22.25 17.71
CA CYS A 145 8.88 23.22 16.86
C CYS A 145 8.00 24.44 16.55
N HIS A 146 6.69 24.25 16.34
CA HIS A 146 5.77 25.35 16.16
C HIS A 146 5.70 26.23 17.41
N TYR A 147 5.58 25.62 18.59
CA TYR A 147 5.53 26.35 19.86
C TYR A 147 6.82 27.13 20.13
N ARG A 148 7.98 26.52 19.84
CA ARG A 148 9.30 27.10 20.13
C ARG A 148 9.76 28.16 19.12
N TYR A 149 9.54 27.94 17.82
CA TYR A 149 10.04 28.82 16.75
C TYR A 149 8.95 29.71 16.14
N LYS A 150 7.67 29.51 16.50
CA LYS A 150 6.49 30.25 16.01
C LYS A 150 6.34 30.30 14.48
N GLN A 151 7.00 29.39 13.76
CA GLN A 151 6.93 29.33 12.29
C GLN A 151 5.68 28.56 11.85
N LYS A 152 4.95 29.12 10.87
CA LYS A 152 3.73 28.51 10.31
C LYS A 152 4.00 27.19 9.58
N ILE A 153 5.22 26.96 9.09
CA ILE A 153 5.58 25.72 8.38
C ILE A 153 5.40 24.48 9.27
N PHE A 154 5.76 24.56 10.54
CA PHE A 154 5.59 23.46 11.49
C PHE A 154 4.11 23.17 11.78
N ALA A 155 3.26 24.18 11.83
CA ALA A 155 1.81 23.97 11.94
C ALA A 155 1.26 23.24 10.71
N ARG A 156 1.68 23.64 9.50
CA ARG A 156 1.26 22.96 8.25
C ARG A 156 1.73 21.50 8.22
N LEU A 157 2.98 21.23 8.60
CA LEU A 157 3.53 19.88 8.66
C LEU A 157 2.86 19.03 9.74
N MET A 158 2.50 19.63 10.89
CA MET A 158 1.69 18.97 11.92
C MET A 158 0.33 18.52 11.38
N PHE A 159 -0.41 19.43 10.72
CA PHE A 159 -1.70 19.07 10.10
C PHE A 159 -1.55 18.00 9.01
N ALA A 160 -0.51 18.10 8.18
CA ALA A 160 -0.23 17.09 7.16
C ALA A 160 0.09 15.71 7.79
N ALA A 161 0.89 15.68 8.86
CA ALA A 161 1.22 14.44 9.58
C ALA A 161 0.00 13.83 10.29
N LEU A 162 -0.89 14.68 10.82
CA LEU A 162 -2.13 14.24 11.44
C LEU A 162 -3.09 13.64 10.40
N LEU A 163 -3.26 14.31 9.26
CA LEU A 163 -4.02 13.78 8.13
C LEU A 163 -3.42 12.46 7.63
N PHE A 164 -2.10 12.39 7.49
CA PHE A 164 -1.41 11.16 7.08
C PHE A 164 -1.64 10.00 8.05
N SER A 165 -1.54 10.26 9.36
CA SER A 165 -1.81 9.26 10.40
C SER A 165 -3.26 8.78 10.36
N PHE A 166 -4.19 9.70 10.13
CA PHE A 166 -5.61 9.36 9.97
C PHE A 166 -5.85 8.51 8.72
N LEU A 167 -5.22 8.84 7.59
CA LEU A 167 -5.26 8.04 6.37
C LEU A 167 -4.69 6.64 6.60
N LEU A 168 -3.59 6.49 7.36
CA LEU A 168 -3.04 5.18 7.74
C LEU A 168 -3.99 4.33 8.59
N MET A 169 -4.84 4.96 9.40
CA MET A 169 -5.81 4.28 10.25
C MET A 169 -7.13 3.96 9.52
N LEU A 170 -7.65 4.90 8.73
CA LEU A 170 -8.92 4.78 8.02
C LEU A 170 -8.84 3.94 6.75
N LEU A 171 -7.73 3.99 6.02
CA LEU A 171 -7.53 3.20 4.80
C LEU A 171 -6.94 1.86 5.20
#